data_AF-A0A965AAD4-F1
#
_entry.id   AF-A0A965AAD4-F1
#
_cell.length_a   1.000
_cell.length_b   1.000
_cell.length_c   1.000
_cell.angle_alpha   90.00
_cell.angle_beta   90.00
_cell.angle_gamma   90.00
#
_symmetry.space_group_name_H-M   'P 1'
#
loop_
_entity.id
_entity.type
_entity.pdbx_description
1 polymer ?
#
loop_
_entity_poly.entity_id
_entity_poly.type
_entity_poly.pdbx_seq_one_letter_code
_entity_poly.pdbx_strand_id
1 'polypeptide(L)' 'MKPELVFHPLGDQAVLISFGNNISQALSKEVYSLYHALRKHADPSWLDIIPAYASVTVVFDAVFDVTKRLLSRKR' A
#
# COMPACT_ATOMS: atom_id res chain seq x y z
N MET A 1 -6.63 -17.10 12.47
CA MET A 1 -6.53 -17.43 11.03
C MET A 1 -5.73 -16.31 10.39
N LYS A 2 -4.65 -16.59 9.65
CA LYS A 2 -3.87 -15.53 8.98
C LYS A 2 -4.68 -15.05 7.77
N PRO A 3 -4.82 -13.73 7.54
CA PRO A 3 -5.47 -13.23 6.34
C PRO A 3 -4.68 -13.68 5.10
N GLU A 4 -5.40 -14.09 4.06
CA GLU A 4 -4.79 -14.38 2.76
C GLU A 4 -4.52 -13.05 2.08
N LEU A 5 -3.25 -12.72 1.90
CA LEU A 5 -2.84 -11.44 1.35
C LEU A 5 -2.71 -11.57 -0.17
N VAL A 6 -3.60 -10.88 -0.89
CA VAL A 6 -3.68 -10.95 -2.36
C VAL A 6 -3.45 -9.57 -2.96
N PHE A 7 -2.61 -9.52 -4.00
CA PHE A 7 -2.33 -8.29 -4.74
C PHE A 7 -3.11 -8.28 -6.05
N HIS A 8 -3.86 -7.22 -6.29
CA HIS A 8 -4.58 -7.01 -7.53
C HIS A 8 -4.11 -5.72 -8.19
N PRO A 9 -3.84 -5.72 -9.52
CA PRO A 9 -3.66 -4.47 -10.23
C PRO A 9 -4.96 -3.67 -10.19
N LEU A 10 -4.85 -2.37 -9.96
CA LEU A 10 -5.97 -1.44 -9.98
C LEU A 10 -5.69 -0.35 -11.03
N GLY A 11 -5.92 -0.70 -12.29
CA GLY A 11 -5.47 0.09 -13.44
C GLY A 11 -3.95 0.10 -13.55
N ASP A 12 -3.41 1.14 -14.19
CA ASP A 12 -1.97 1.22 -14.52
C ASP A 12 -1.11 1.86 -13.41
N GLN A 13 -1.75 2.55 -12.45
CA GLN A 13 -1.07 3.40 -11.46
C GLN A 13 -1.44 3.06 -10.01
N ALA A 14 -2.09 1.92 -9.77
CA ALA A 14 -2.38 1.49 -8.41
C ALA A 14 -2.36 -0.03 -8.24
N VAL A 15 -2.07 -0.46 -7.02
CA VAL A 15 -2.19 -1.84 -6.57
C VAL A 15 -3.12 -1.88 -5.37
N LEU A 16 -4.08 -2.81 -5.40
CA LEU A 16 -4.93 -3.14 -4.28
C LEU A 16 -4.35 -4.35 -3.54
N ILE A 17 -4.14 -4.20 -2.24
CA ILE A 17 -3.70 -5.26 -1.34
C ILE A 17 -4.91 -5.69 -0.52
N SER A 18 -5.46 -6.86 -0.79
CA SER A 18 -6.63 -7.42 -0.10
C SER A 18 -6.21 -8.41 0.99
N PHE A 19 -6.90 -8.37 2.13
CA PHE A 19 -6.69 -9.29 3.26
C PHE A 19 -7.80 -10.36 3.37
N GLY A 20 -8.67 -10.43 2.35
CA GLY A 20 -9.83 -11.32 2.29
C GLY A 20 -11.16 -10.57 2.36
N ASN A 21 -12.28 -11.31 2.32
CA ASN A 21 -13.63 -10.74 2.19
C ASN A 21 -14.43 -10.66 3.50
N ASN A 22 -13.85 -11.06 4.64
CA ASN A 22 -14.61 -11.12 5.89
C ASN A 22 -14.62 -9.79 6.64
N ILE A 23 -15.82 -9.34 7.00
CA ILE A 23 -16.00 -8.18 7.87
C ILE A 23 -15.66 -8.56 9.32
N SER A 24 -14.37 -8.51 9.69
CA SER A 24 -13.91 -8.54 11.09
C SER A 24 -13.06 -7.34 11.53
N GLN A 25 -13.16 -6.97 12.81
CA GLN A 25 -12.27 -5.96 13.44
C GLN A 25 -10.79 -6.37 13.41
N ALA A 26 -10.51 -7.68 13.47
CA ALA A 26 -9.15 -8.19 13.36
C ALA A 26 -8.52 -7.82 12.02
N LEU A 27 -9.28 -7.95 10.93
CA LEU A 27 -8.82 -7.64 9.59
C LEU A 27 -8.61 -6.12 9.41
N SER A 28 -9.50 -5.29 9.95
CA SER A 28 -9.30 -3.84 9.97
C SER A 28 -8.00 -3.43 10.71
N LYS A 29 -7.65 -4.10 11.81
CA LYS A 29 -6.36 -3.87 12.49
C LYS A 29 -5.16 -4.21 11.61
N GLU A 30 -5.22 -5.29 10.84
CA GLU A 30 -4.17 -5.67 9.88
C GLU A 30 -4.03 -4.64 8.76
N VAL A 31 -5.15 -4.14 8.22
CA VAL A 31 -5.17 -3.05 7.22
C VAL A 31 -4.45 -1.82 7.75
N TYR A 32 -4.83 -1.35 8.95
CA TYR A 32 -4.20 -0.16 9.54
C TYR A 32 -2.73 -0.41 9.92
N SER A 33 -2.38 -1.63 10.37
CA SER A 33 -1.00 -2.03 10.61
C SER A 33 -0.16 -1.91 9.34
N LEU A 34 -0.64 -2.45 8.21
CA LEU A 34 0.04 -2.31 6.91
C LEU A 34 0.10 -0.84 6.46
N TYR A 35 -1.00 -0.11 6.57
CA TYR A 35 -1.05 1.32 6.25
C TYR A 35 0.03 2.12 6.99
N HIS A 36 0.17 1.90 8.30
CA HIS A 36 1.19 2.57 9.11
C HIS A 36 2.61 2.13 8.73
N ALA A 37 2.82 0.85 8.43
CA ALA A 37 4.10 0.34 7.96
C ALA A 37 4.50 0.97 6.62
N LEU A 38 3.58 1.04 5.66
CA LEU A 38 3.79 1.67 4.36
C LEU A 38 4.04 3.18 4.51
N ARG A 39 3.27 3.89 5.34
CA ARG A 39 3.50 5.31 5.65
C ARG A 39 4.89 5.56 6.26
N LYS A 40 5.33 4.70 7.17
CA LYS A 40 6.65 4.80 7.82
C LYS A 40 7.80 4.57 6.84
N HIS A 41 7.59 3.70 5.86
CA HIS A 41 8.57 3.37 4.82
C HIS A 41 8.17 3.92 3.44
N ALA A 42 7.49 5.09 3.43
CA ALA A 42 6.91 5.63 2.22
C ALA A 42 7.97 5.79 1.12
N ASP A 43 7.70 5.21 -0.04
CA ASP A 43 8.55 5.39 -1.21
C ASP A 43 8.21 6.72 -1.89
N PRO A 44 9.19 7.50 -2.37
CA PRO A 44 8.94 8.73 -3.11
C PRO A 44 8.09 8.53 -4.38
N SER A 45 8.05 7.32 -4.94
CA SER A 45 7.19 6.98 -6.07
C SER A 45 5.73 6.77 -5.69
N TRP A 46 5.41 6.61 -4.41
CA TRP A 46 4.03 6.45 -3.96
C TRP A 46 3.36 7.81 -3.83
N LEU A 47 2.23 7.95 -4.51
CA LEU A 47 1.42 9.17 -4.52
C LEU A 47 0.43 9.19 -3.36
N ASP A 48 -0.22 8.05 -3.09
CA ASP A 48 -1.14 7.92 -1.97
C ASP A 48 -1.22 6.48 -1.45
N ILE A 49 -1.60 6.35 -0.18
CA ILE A 49 -1.90 5.06 0.46
C ILE A 49 -3.27 5.20 1.12
N ILE A 50 -4.24 4.47 0.60
CA ILE A 50 -5.65 4.61 0.99
C ILE A 50 -6.08 3.31 1.68
N PRO A 51 -6.27 3.30 3.01
CA PRO A 51 -6.83 2.16 3.71
C PRO A 51 -8.34 2.07 3.45
N ALA A 52 -8.84 0.86 3.23
CA ALA A 52 -10.26 0.55 3.14
C ALA A 52 -10.65 -0.41 4.29
N TYR A 53 -11.85 -0.97 4.23
CA TYR A 53 -12.31 -1.88 5.27
C TYR A 53 -11.45 -3.16 5.38
N ALA A 54 -11.12 -3.76 4.24
CA ALA A 54 -10.41 -5.03 4.16
C ALA A 54 -9.22 -5.06 3.18
N SER A 55 -8.78 -3.88 2.77
CA SER A 55 -7.73 -3.73 1.78
C SER A 55 -6.98 -2.42 1.97
N VAL A 56 -5.80 -2.32 1.37
CA VAL A 56 -5.03 -1.08 1.24
C VAL A 56 -4.75 -0.86 -0.24
N THR A 57 -5.10 0.32 -0.76
CA THR A 57 -4.73 0.74 -2.10
C THR A 57 -3.46 1.57 -2.03
N VAL A 58 -2.46 1.23 -2.85
CA VAL A 58 -1.26 2.04 -3.03
C VAL A 58 -1.30 2.62 -4.44
N VAL A 59 -1.37 3.95 -4.54
CA VAL A 59 -1.28 4.69 -5.79
C VAL A 59 0.17 5.09 -5.98
N PHE A 60 0.72 4.86 -7.16
CA PHE A 60 2.12 5.14 -7.48
C PHE A 60 2.24 5.85 -8.82
N ASP A 61 3.32 6.61 -8.98
CA ASP A 61 3.68 7.24 -10.23
C ASP A 61 4.43 6.23 -11.11
N ALA A 62 3.76 5.73 -12.16
CA ALA A 62 4.34 4.77 -13.11
C ALA A 62 5.49 5.36 -13.94
N VAL A 63 5.61 6.69 -14.02
CA VAL A 63 6.69 7.39 -14.73
C VAL A 63 7.67 8.06 -13.77
N PHE A 64 7.73 7.58 -12.53
CA PHE A 64 8.62 8.14 -11.51
C PHE A 64 10.09 8.07 -11.93
N ASP A 65 10.74 9.23 -11.96
CA ASP A 65 12.17 9.33 -12.23
C ASP A 65 12.99 8.71 -11.08
N VAL A 66 13.56 7.53 -11.34
CA VAL A 66 14.36 6.75 -10.39
C VAL A 66 15.53 7.55 -9.81
N THR A 67 16.05 8.55 -10.54
CA THR A 67 17.13 9.43 -10.06
C THR A 67 16.70 10.16 -8.78
N LYS A 68 15.42 10.53 -8.67
CA LYS A 68 14.86 11.16 -7.47
C LYS A 68 14.91 10.25 -6.23
N ARG A 69 14.81 8.92 -6.43
CA ARG A 69 14.93 7.92 -5.33
C ARG A 69 16.36 7.83 -4.79
N LEU A 70 17.36 7.99 -5.65
CA LEU A 70 18.77 7.99 -5.24
C LEU A 70 19.13 9.25 -4.45
N LEU A 71 18.50 10.38 -4.77
CA LEU A 71 18.71 11.66 -4.08
C LEU A 71 18.03 11.69 -2.69
N SER A 72 16.86 11.05 -2.53
CA SER A 72 16.14 11.03 -1.24
C SER A 72 16.83 10.18 -0.18
N ARG A 73 17.64 9.19 -0.57
CA ARG A 73 18.40 8.31 0.35
C ARG A 73 19.68 8.91 0.92
N LYS A 74 20.12 10.08 0.42
CA LYS A 74 21.35 10.76 0.84
C LYS A 74 21.15 11.80 1.97
N ARG A 75 19.94 11.91 2.52
CA ARG A 75 19.62 12.80 3.65
C ARG A 75 19.45 12.02 4.94
#